data_AF-A0A5D0N9M6-F1
#
_entry.id   AF-A0A5D0N9M6-F1
#
_cell.length_a   1.000
_cell.length_b   1.000
_cell.length_c   1.000
_cell.angle_alpha   90.00
_cell.angle_beta   90.00
_cell.angle_gamma   90.00
#
_symmetry.space_group_name_H-M   'P 1'
#
loop_
_entity.id
_entity.type
_entity.pdbx_description
1 polymer ?
#
loop_
_entity_poly.entity_id
_entity_poly.type
_entity_poly.pdbx_seq_one_letter_code
_entity_poly.pdbx_strand_id
1 'polypeptide(L)'
;MGGELKVNPARIDQHGKEITSEIRPALEKARKTLNDNGTIEGGDFSITGTMASMAYPMGLQFVYEDLNTHLEMLDGFSKNLATAAKNYGGAETSSTIKYV
;
A
#
# COMPACT_ATOMS: atom_id res chain seq x y z
N MET A 1 -0.92 -30.56 -21.14
CA MET A 1 -0.23 -29.47 -21.85
C MET A 1 -0.64 -28.16 -21.19
N GLY A 2 0.19 -27.62 -20.29
CA GLY A 2 -0.05 -26.29 -19.71
C GLY A 2 0.33 -25.25 -20.75
N GLY A 3 -0.58 -24.33 -21.09
CA GLY A 3 -0.31 -23.27 -22.05
C GLY A 3 0.84 -22.36 -21.57
N GLU A 4 1.60 -21.80 -22.50
CA GLU A 4 2.62 -20.80 -22.19
C GLU A 4 2.00 -19.66 -21.38
N LEU A 5 2.56 -19.42 -20.19
CA LEU A 5 2.24 -18.25 -19.38
C LEU A 5 2.71 -17.01 -20.11
N LYS A 6 1.77 -16.26 -20.71
CA LYS A 6 2.03 -14.91 -21.23
C LYS A 6 2.19 -13.94 -20.07
N VAL A 7 3.44 -13.67 -19.70
CA VAL A 7 3.78 -12.60 -18.76
C VAL A 7 3.79 -11.28 -19.53
N ASN A 8 3.20 -10.22 -18.96
CA ASN A 8 3.24 -8.88 -19.56
C ASN A 8 4.02 -7.93 -18.63
N PRO A 9 5.33 -7.76 -18.86
CA PRO A 9 6.17 -6.89 -18.04
C PRO A 9 5.65 -5.45 -17.93
N ALA A 10 5.09 -4.91 -19.01
CA ALA A 10 4.56 -3.55 -19.02
C ALA A 10 3.34 -3.39 -18.09
N ARG A 11 2.47 -4.40 -18.01
CA ARG A 11 1.36 -4.38 -17.04
C ARG A 11 1.81 -4.54 -15.59
N ILE A 12 2.85 -5.34 -15.34
CA ILE A 12 3.42 -5.49 -13.99
C ILE A 12 4.01 -4.15 -13.51
N ASP A 13 4.78 -3.48 -14.38
CA ASP A 13 5.34 -2.16 -14.09
C ASP A 13 4.26 -1.11 -13.86
N GLN A 14 3.22 -1.11 -14.72
CA GLN A 14 2.07 -0.22 -14.56
C GLN A 14 1.37 -0.41 -13.22
N HIS A 15 1.19 -1.65 -12.77
CA HIS A 15 0.58 -1.93 -11.47
C HIS A 15 1.43 -1.39 -10.30
N GLY A 16 2.76 -1.51 -10.42
CA GLY A 16 3.69 -0.91 -9.45
C GLY A 16 3.61 0.62 -9.39
N LYS A 17 3.26 1.28 -10.50
CA LYS A 17 3.00 2.73 -10.56
C LYS A 17 1.64 3.11 -9.98
N GLU A 18 0.59 2.35 -10.27
CA GLU A 18 -0.76 2.59 -9.69
C GLU A 18 -0.73 2.59 -8.16
N ILE A 19 0.06 1.66 -7.57
CA ILE A 19 0.29 1.64 -6.13
C ILE A 19 0.87 2.97 -5.61
N THR A 20 1.84 3.56 -6.31
CA THR A 20 2.50 4.79 -5.85
C THR A 20 1.73 6.06 -6.21
N SER A 21 1.01 6.08 -7.32
CA SER A 21 0.32 7.28 -7.83
C SER A 21 -1.11 7.42 -7.33
N GLU A 22 -1.80 6.32 -7.00
CA GLU A 22 -3.23 6.36 -6.62
C GLU A 22 -3.45 5.87 -5.20
N ILE A 23 -2.95 4.67 -4.88
CA ILE A 23 -3.28 3.99 -3.62
C ILE A 23 -2.54 4.60 -2.44
N ARG A 24 -1.21 4.75 -2.55
CA ARG A 24 -0.38 5.32 -1.48
C ARG A 24 -0.82 6.74 -1.08
N PRO A 25 -1.10 7.69 -2.01
CA PRO A 25 -1.60 9.02 -1.64
C PRO A 25 -2.96 8.98 -0.93
N ALA A 26 -3.85 8.05 -1.28
CA ALA A 26 -5.14 7.90 -0.60
C ALA A 26 -4.96 7.46 0.86
N LEU A 27 -4.10 6.47 1.12
CA LEU A 27 -3.79 6.03 2.49
C LEU A 27 -3.04 7.11 3.28
N GLU A 28 -2.13 7.84 2.65
CA GLU A 28 -1.41 8.94 3.29
C GLU A 28 -2.36 10.08 3.69
N LYS A 29 -3.34 10.39 2.84
CA LYS A 29 -4.42 11.33 3.17
C LYS A 29 -5.27 10.81 4.34
N ALA A 30 -5.62 9.53 4.37
CA ALA A 30 -6.39 8.94 5.46
C ALA A 30 -5.62 9.03 6.79
N ARG A 31 -4.33 8.65 6.79
CA ARG A 31 -3.44 8.77 7.95
C ARG A 31 -3.37 10.20 8.46
N LYS A 32 -3.13 11.16 7.56
CA LYS A 32 -3.06 12.58 7.92
C LYS A 32 -4.39 13.08 8.50
N THR A 33 -5.51 12.71 7.89
CA THR A 33 -6.84 13.10 8.37
C THR A 33 -7.10 12.56 9.77
N LEU A 34 -6.70 11.31 10.04
CA LEU A 34 -6.87 10.69 11.36
C LEU A 34 -5.98 11.36 12.42
N ASN A 35 -4.74 11.70 12.07
CA ASN A 35 -3.84 12.41 12.97
C ASN A 35 -4.31 13.84 13.28
N ASP A 36 -4.75 14.57 12.25
CA ASP A 36 -5.08 16.00 12.37
C ASP A 36 -6.48 16.23 12.94
N ASN A 37 -7.45 15.35 12.63
CA ASN A 37 -8.88 15.57 12.92
C ASN A 37 -9.53 14.41 13.70
N GLY A 38 -8.82 13.31 13.95
CA GLY A 38 -9.39 12.14 14.61
C GLY A 38 -9.46 12.27 16.13
N THR A 39 -8.54 13.04 16.73
CA THR A 39 -8.47 13.23 18.19
C THR A 39 -9.69 13.99 18.69
N ILE A 40 -10.43 13.38 19.61
CA ILE A 40 -11.51 14.01 20.38
C ILE A 40 -11.16 13.94 21.85
N GLU A 41 -11.55 14.95 22.62
CA GLU A 41 -11.16 15.08 24.03
C GLU A 41 -12.11 14.28 24.93
N GLY A 42 -11.68 13.98 26.16
CA GLY A 42 -12.51 13.28 27.14
C GLY A 42 -13.84 14.01 27.42
N GLY A 43 -13.90 15.32 27.21
CA GLY A 43 -15.11 16.14 27.33
C GLY A 43 -16.12 15.98 26.18
N ASP A 44 -15.72 15.42 25.04
CA ASP A 44 -16.64 15.09 23.93
C ASP A 44 -17.46 13.83 24.22
N PHE A 45 -17.05 13.06 25.23
CA PHE A 45 -17.80 11.91 25.71
C PHE A 45 -18.74 12.30 26.85
N SER A 46 -19.98 11.81 26.79
CA SER A 46 -20.90 11.90 27.94
C SER A 46 -20.36 11.12 29.14
N ILE A 47 -20.89 11.39 30.34
CA ILE A 47 -20.53 10.69 31.58
C ILE A 47 -20.73 9.16 31.48
N THR A 48 -21.68 8.69 30.67
CA THR A 48 -21.87 7.24 30.42
C THR A 48 -20.83 6.66 29.46
N GLY A 49 -20.02 7.51 28.82
CA GLY A 49 -19.00 7.18 27.84
C GLY A 49 -17.58 7.08 28.39
N THR A 50 -17.36 7.04 29.71
CA THR A 50 -16.01 6.98 30.31
C THR A 50 -15.15 5.84 29.77
N MET A 51 -15.72 4.67 29.51
CA MET A 51 -14.97 3.56 28.89
C MET A 51 -14.60 3.87 27.44
N ALA A 52 -15.47 4.58 26.71
CA ALA A 52 -15.22 4.99 25.33
C ALA A 52 -14.15 6.09 25.26
N SER A 53 -14.14 7.04 26.22
CA SER A 53 -13.11 8.09 26.28
C SER A 53 -11.72 7.55 26.55
N MET A 54 -11.60 6.42 27.27
CA MET A 54 -10.34 5.71 27.47
C MET A 54 -9.94 4.87 26.25
N ALA A 55 -10.90 4.18 25.62
CA ALA A 55 -10.62 3.27 24.50
C ALA A 55 -10.35 3.99 23.18
N TYR A 56 -10.99 5.15 22.94
CA TYR A 56 -10.94 5.85 21.67
C TYR A 56 -9.53 6.33 21.29
N PRO A 57 -8.74 6.97 22.18
CA PRO A 57 -7.35 7.32 21.86
C PRO A 57 -6.48 6.12 21.50
N MET A 58 -6.67 4.97 22.18
CA MET A 58 -5.95 3.74 21.85
C MET A 58 -6.34 3.21 20.46
N GLY A 59 -7.62 3.25 20.13
CA GLY A 59 -8.12 2.86 18.80
C GLY A 59 -7.55 3.75 17.69
N LEU A 60 -7.49 5.07 17.90
CA LEU A 60 -6.86 5.99 16.95
C LEU A 60 -5.37 5.67 16.74
N GLN A 61 -4.63 5.44 17.83
CA GLN A 61 -3.21 5.09 17.74
C GLN A 61 -3.01 3.77 16.98
N PHE A 62 -3.84 2.76 17.25
CA PHE A 62 -3.78 1.49 16.54
C PHE A 62 -3.99 1.67 15.03
N VAL A 63 -5.04 2.39 14.63
CA VAL A 63 -5.32 2.63 13.20
C VAL A 63 -4.22 3.48 12.56
N TYR A 64 -3.64 4.44 13.28
CA TYR A 64 -2.52 5.23 12.78
C TYR A 64 -1.29 4.36 12.46
N GLU A 65 -0.91 3.46 13.38
CA GLU A 65 0.23 2.57 13.16
C GLU A 65 -0.05 1.49 12.11
N ASP A 66 -1.28 1.00 12.04
CA ASP A 66 -1.71 0.10 10.98
C ASP A 66 -1.57 0.77 9.59
N LEU A 67 -1.98 2.04 9.46
CA LEU A 67 -1.80 2.81 8.22
C LEU A 67 -0.32 3.03 7.87
N ASN A 68 0.55 3.29 8.85
CA ASN A 68 2.01 3.37 8.60
C ASN A 68 2.56 2.06 8.06
N THR A 69 2.18 0.95 8.69
CA THR A 69 2.58 -0.40 8.27
C THR A 69 2.14 -0.67 6.83
N HIS A 70 0.90 -0.31 6.48
CA HIS A 70 0.39 -0.46 5.11
C HIS A 70 1.15 0.41 4.09
N LEU A 71 1.51 1.64 4.44
CA LEU A 71 2.32 2.50 3.57
C LEU A 71 3.70 1.89 3.29
N GLU A 72 4.36 1.33 4.30
CA GLU A 72 5.64 0.63 4.13
C GLU A 72 5.51 -0.63 3.25
N MET A 73 4.43 -1.40 3.45
CA MET A 73 4.15 -2.57 2.62
C MET A 73 3.94 -2.19 1.15
N LEU A 74 3.20 -1.11 0.87
CA LEU A 74 2.98 -0.61 -0.49
C LEU A 74 4.30 -0.17 -1.17
N ASP A 75 5.20 0.49 -0.43
CA ASP A 75 6.53 0.85 -0.94
C ASP A 75 7.35 -0.42 -1.27
N GLY A 76 7.23 -1.47 -0.46
CA GLY A 76 7.83 -2.78 -0.74
C GLY A 76 7.27 -3.46 -1.98
N PHE A 77 5.94 -3.49 -2.12
CA PHE A 77 5.27 -4.09 -3.29
C PHE A 77 5.60 -3.38 -4.58
N SER A 78 5.62 -2.05 -4.61
CA SER A 78 5.99 -1.28 -5.80
C SER A 78 7.42 -1.62 -6.26
N LYS A 79 8.39 -1.69 -5.35
CA LYS A 79 9.78 -2.08 -5.65
C LYS A 79 9.88 -3.51 -6.20
N ASN A 80 9.14 -4.44 -5.61
CA ASN A 80 9.13 -5.84 -6.02
C ASN A 80 8.49 -6.00 -7.41
N LEU A 81 7.42 -5.28 -7.71
CA LEU A 81 6.78 -5.27 -9.03
C LEU A 81 7.70 -4.68 -10.09
N ALA A 82 8.37 -3.56 -9.81
CA ALA A 82 9.36 -2.98 -10.72
C ALA A 82 10.51 -3.96 -11.02
N THR A 83 10.99 -4.65 -9.99
CA THR A 83 12.03 -5.69 -10.13
C THR A 83 11.53 -6.87 -10.97
N ALA A 84 10.31 -7.34 -10.71
CA ALA A 84 9.70 -8.42 -11.48
C ALA A 84 9.53 -8.05 -12.95
N ALA A 85 9.00 -6.85 -13.25
CA ALA A 85 8.86 -6.35 -14.61
C ALA A 85 10.21 -6.32 -15.34
N LYS A 86 11.26 -5.81 -14.69
CA LYS A 86 12.61 -5.81 -15.25
C LYS A 86 13.13 -7.22 -15.54
N ASN A 87 12.98 -8.15 -14.61
CA ASN A 87 13.49 -9.52 -14.75
C ASN A 87 12.76 -10.26 -15.87
N TYR A 88 11.43 -10.19 -15.93
CA TYR A 88 10.65 -10.85 -16.98
C TYR A 88 10.90 -10.22 -18.36
N GLY A 89 10.94 -8.88 -18.46
CA GLY A 89 11.25 -8.21 -19.73
C GLY A 89 12.66 -8.51 -20.24
N GLY A 90 13.65 -8.58 -19.34
CA GLY A 90 15.01 -8.99 -19.68
C GLY A 90 15.10 -10.45 -20.13
N ALA A 91 14.36 -11.35 -19.49
CA ALA A 91 14.30 -12.76 -19.86
C ALA A 91 13.65 -12.95 -21.24
N GLU A 92 12.53 -12.26 -21.53
CA GLU A 92 11.89 -12.32 -22.85
C GLU A 92 12.81 -11.79 -23.96
N THR A 93 13.49 -10.67 -23.71
CA THR A 93 14.47 -10.11 -24.67
C THR A 93 15.61 -11.08 -24.91
N SER A 94 16.19 -11.66 -23.86
CA SER A 94 17.30 -12.62 -23.96
C SER A 94 16.89 -13.91 -24.68
N SER A 95 15.65 -14.37 -24.47
CA SER A 95 15.08 -15.56 -25.13
C SER A 95 14.80 -15.34 -26.62
N THR A 96 14.54 -14.09 -27.04
CA THR A 96 14.26 -13.74 -28.45
C THR A 96 15.51 -13.39 -29.26
N ILE A 97 16.67 -13.18 -28.63
CA ILE A 97 17.96 -13.02 -29.33
C ILE A 97 18.34 -14.36 -29.97
N LYS A 98 18.16 -14.48 -31.29
CA LYS A 98 18.73 -15.57 -32.07
C LYS A 98 20.22 -15.30 -32.29
N TYR A 99 21.08 -16.20 -31.83
CA TYR A 99 22.48 -16.22 -32.25
C TYR A 99 22.54 -16.35 -33.78
N VAL A 100 23.22 -15.40 -34.44
CA VAL A 100 23.48 -15.39 -35.88
C VAL A 100 24.80 -16.05 -36.18
#